data_AF-A0A351QW48-F1
#
_entry.id   AF-A0A351QW48-F1
#
_cell.length_a   1.000
_cell.length_b   1.000
_cell.length_c   1.000
_cell.angle_alpha   90.00
_cell.angle_beta   90.00
_cell.angle_gamma   90.00
#
_symmetry.space_group_name_H-M   'P 1'
#
loop_
_entity.id
_entity.type
_entity.pdbx_description
1 polymer ?
#
loop_
_entity_poly.entity_id
_entity_poly.type
_entity_poly.pdbx_seq_one_letter_code
_entity_poly.pdbx_strand_id
1 'polypeptide(L)' 'AIEAVAKLTSEVSEIQVGINIVRRALEEPLRQIATNAGAEASVVVERVRNSATEIGYDALNAEYVDMIKAGIV' A
#
# COMPACT_ATOMS: atom_id res chain seq x y z
N ALA A 1 6.53 5.76 2.55
CA ALA A 1 7.10 5.86 1.18
C ALA A 1 6.09 6.37 0.16
N ILE A 2 4.90 5.75 0.05
CA ILE A 2 3.86 6.14 -0.93
C ILE A 2 3.46 7.62 -0.81
N GLU A 3 3.21 8.12 0.41
CA GLU A 3 2.86 9.53 0.62
C GLU A 3 3.96 10.51 0.18
N ALA A 4 5.23 10.15 0.36
CA ALA A 4 6.34 11.00 -0.05
C ALA A 4 6.40 11.11 -1.58
N VAL A 5 6.17 10.00 -2.29
CA VAL A 5 6.07 10.00 -3.76
C VAL A 5 4.83 10.76 -4.24
N ALA A 6 3.71 10.67 -3.52
CA ALA A 6 2.47 11.39 -3.85
C ALA A 6 2.61 12.92 -3.77
N LYS A 7 3.57 13.44 -3.00
CA LYS A 7 3.88 14.87 -2.93
C LYS A 7 4.74 15.37 -4.10
N LEU A 8 5.31 14.47 -4.89
CA LEU A 8 6.08 14.84 -6.08
C LEU A 8 5.14 15.16 -7.23
N THR A 9 5.31 16.33 -7.84
CA THR A 9 4.57 16.77 -9.01
C THR A 9 5.52 17.35 -10.04
N SER A 10 5.22 17.16 -11.32
CA SER A 10 5.99 17.74 -12.42
C SER A 10 5.05 18.27 -13.50
N GLU A 11 5.36 19.45 -14.03
CA GLU A 11 4.66 20.01 -15.20
C GLU A 11 5.04 19.28 -16.50
N VAL A 12 6.19 18.60 -16.52
CA VAL A 12 6.59 17.72 -17.61
C VAL A 12 5.80 16.43 -17.52
N SER A 13 4.98 16.15 -18.53
CA SER A 13 4.05 15.02 -18.56
C SER A 13 4.74 13.66 -18.40
N GLU A 14 5.87 13.44 -19.08
CA GLU A 14 6.63 12.18 -19.01
C GLU A 14 7.14 11.88 -17.59
N ILE A 15 7.60 12.93 -16.90
CA ILE A 15 8.05 12.80 -15.51
C ILE A 15 6.85 12.50 -14.60
N GLN A 16 5.71 13.16 -14.80
CA GLN A 16 4.50 12.88 -14.02
C GLN A 16 4.00 11.43 -14.21
N VAL A 17 4.09 10.90 -15.42
CA VAL A 17 3.81 9.48 -15.70
C VAL A 17 4.78 8.59 -14.93
N GLY A 18 6.07 8.88 -14.93
CA GLY A 18 7.08 8.15 -14.14
C GLY A 18 6.77 8.13 -12.63
N ILE A 19 6.42 9.29 -12.06
CA ILE A 19 6.00 9.41 -10.65
C ILE A 19 4.79 8.50 -10.37
N ASN A 20 3.79 8.51 -11.25
CA ASN A 20 2.60 7.69 -11.10
C ASN A 20 2.89 6.19 -11.18
N ILE A 21 3.80 5.76 -12.05
CA ILE A 21 4.25 4.37 -12.16
C ILE A 21 4.87 3.91 -10.85
N VAL A 22 5.83 4.69 -10.31
CA VAL A 22 6.51 4.34 -9.04
C VAL A 22 5.51 4.31 -7.89
N ARG A 23 4.59 5.28 -7.82
CA ARG A 23 3.54 5.33 -6.79
C ARG A 23 2.70 4.06 -6.80
N ARG A 24 2.29 3.59 -7.98
CA ARG A 24 1.52 2.34 -8.12
C ARG A 24 2.36 1.11 -7.76
N ALA A 25 3.61 1.04 -8.22
CA ALA A 25 4.49 -0.10 -7.95
C ALA A 25 4.72 -0.34 -6.45
N LEU A 26 4.77 0.73 -5.64
CA LEU A 26 4.91 0.63 -4.18
C LEU A 26 3.72 -0.03 -3.47
N GLU A 27 2.55 -0.14 -4.11
CA GLU A 27 1.37 -0.80 -3.55
C GLU A 27 1.33 -2.31 -3.89
N GLU A 28 2.05 -2.74 -4.92
CA GLU A 28 2.01 -4.12 -5.42
C GLU A 28 2.43 -5.19 -4.40
N PRO A 29 3.44 -4.98 -3.52
CA PRO A 29 3.79 -5.97 -2.51
C PRO A 29 2.61 -6.35 -1.60
N LEU A 30 1.84 -5.35 -1.14
CA LEU A 30 0.65 -5.59 -0.32
C LEU A 30 -0.45 -6.29 -1.12
N ARG A 31 -0.66 -5.90 -2.39
CA ARG A 31 -1.63 -6.58 -3.28
C ARG A 31 -1.30 -8.05 -3.45
N GLN A 32 -0.03 -8.37 -3.68
CA GLN A 32 0.41 -9.75 -3.87
C GLN A 32 0.18 -10.58 -2.60
N ILE A 33 0.51 -10.03 -1.42
CA ILE A 33 0.27 -10.70 -0.14
C ILE A 33 -1.22 -10.96 0.07
N ALA A 34 -2.07 -9.94 -0.13
CA ALA A 34 -3.52 -10.08 0.01
C ALA A 34 -4.11 -11.11 -0.97
N THR A 35 -3.64 -11.09 -2.22
CA THR A 35 -4.06 -12.04 -3.26
C THR A 35 -3.67 -13.48 -2.89
N ASN A 36 -2.44 -13.69 -2.39
CA ASN A 36 -1.97 -15.00 -1.95
C ASN A 36 -2.78 -15.53 -0.75
N ALA A 37 -3.31 -14.63 0.09
CA ALA A 37 -4.21 -14.96 1.19
C ALA A 37 -5.68 -15.15 0.77
N GLY A 38 -6.00 -15.03 -0.52
CA GLY A 38 -7.36 -15.17 -1.05
C GLY A 38 -8.26 -13.96 -0.79
N ALA A 39 -7.72 -12.85 -0.31
CA ALA A 39 -8.44 -11.60 -0.07
C ALA A 39 -8.50 -10.74 -1.34
N GLU A 40 -9.49 -9.83 -1.41
CA GLU A 40 -9.57 -8.87 -2.51
C GLU A 40 -8.54 -7.74 -2.33
N ALA A 41 -7.47 -7.81 -3.13
CA ALA A 41 -6.31 -6.93 -3.01
C ALA A 41 -6.64 -5.43 -3.11
N SER A 42 -7.61 -5.04 -3.95
CA SER A 42 -8.02 -3.62 -4.07
C SER A 42 -8.62 -3.09 -2.78
N VAL A 43 -9.51 -3.86 -2.14
CA VAL A 43 -10.12 -3.49 -0.85
C VAL A 43 -9.10 -3.44 0.26
N VAL A 44 -8.16 -4.40 0.34
CA VAL A 44 -7.11 -4.39 1.36
C VAL A 44 -6.21 -3.16 1.23
N VAL A 45 -5.72 -2.88 0.01
CA VAL A 45 -4.87 -1.71 -0.22
C VAL A 45 -5.59 -0.41 0.09
N GLU A 46 -6.84 -0.26 -0.36
CA GLU A 46 -7.61 0.96 -0.10
C GLU A 46 -7.88 1.16 1.39
N ARG A 47 -8.18 0.08 2.13
CA ARG A 47 -8.41 0.18 3.57
C ARG A 47 -7.14 0.51 4.34
N VAL A 48 -6.01 -0.11 4.02
CA VAL A 48 -4.71 0.22 4.64
C VAL A 48 -4.32 1.67 4.32
N ARG A 49 -4.50 2.13 3.07
CA ARG A 49 -4.21 3.51 2.66
C ARG A 49 -4.99 4.55 3.48
N ASN A 50 -6.25 4.25 3.82
CA ASN A 50 -7.12 5.14 4.58
C ASN A 50 -7.05 4.92 6.11
N SER A 51 -6.15 4.05 6.59
CA SER A 51 -5.95 3.78 8.01
C SER A 51 -4.77 4.59 8.57
N ALA A 52 -4.61 4.59 9.90
CA ALA A 52 -3.43 5.18 10.53
C ALA A 52 -2.14 4.46 10.10
N THR A 53 -1.00 5.14 10.16
CA THR A 53 0.28 4.65 9.61
C THR A 53 0.73 3.33 10.23
N GLU A 54 0.40 3.08 11.50
CA GLU A 54 0.71 1.85 12.22
C GLU A 54 -0.17 0.65 11.82
N ILE A 55 -1.32 0.90 11.18
CA ILE A 55 -2.28 -0.13 10.80
C ILE A 55 -1.90 -0.75 9.46
N GLY A 56 -1.78 -2.07 9.45
CA GLY A 56 -1.60 -2.87 8.23
C GLY A 56 -2.60 -4.01 8.14
N TYR A 57 -2.28 -5.02 7.33
CA TYR A 57 -3.12 -6.18 7.10
C TYR A 57 -2.37 -7.45 7.48
N ASP A 58 -2.88 -8.15 8.50
CA ASP A 58 -2.47 -9.50 8.84
C ASP A 58 -3.13 -10.49 7.88
N ALA A 59 -2.33 -10.99 6.94
CA ALA A 59 -2.79 -11.90 5.89
C ALA A 59 -3.12 -13.31 6.40
N LEU A 60 -2.61 -13.72 7.55
CA LEU A 60 -2.88 -15.04 8.13
C LEU A 60 -4.27 -15.08 8.77
N ASN A 61 -4.62 -14.03 9.52
CA ASN A 61 -5.89 -13.93 10.25
C ASN A 61 -6.97 -13.11 9.52
N ALA A 62 -6.60 -12.45 8.41
CA ALA A 62 -7.45 -11.52 7.66
C ALA A 62 -7.95 -10.32 8.48
N GLU A 63 -7.09 -9.78 9.34
CA GLU A 63 -7.40 -8.68 10.25
C GLU A 63 -6.57 -7.42 9.96
N TYR A 64 -7.09 -6.26 10.34
CA TYR A 64 -6.37 -5.00 10.28
C TYR A 64 -5.83 -4.68 11.66
N VAL A 65 -4.50 -4.71 11.79
CA VAL A 65 -3.82 -4.68 13.09
C VAL A 65 -2.72 -3.63 13.09
N ASP A 66 -2.36 -3.18 14.28
CA ASP A 66 -1.10 -2.46 14.50
C ASP A 66 0.05 -3.42 14.23
N MET A 67 0.79 -3.17 13.14
CA MET A 67 1.81 -4.09 12.61
C MET A 67 2.94 -4.34 13.61
N ILE A 68 3.33 -3.30 14.35
CA ILE A 68 4.41 -3.38 15.33
C ILE A 68 3.95 -4.19 16.54
N LYS A 69 2.74 -3.95 17.05
CA LYS A 69 2.19 -4.72 18.18
C LYS A 69 1.95 -6.18 17.82
N ALA A 70 1.54 -6.45 16.57
CA ALA A 70 1.36 -7.80 16.05
C ALA A 70 2.69 -8.52 15.75
N GLY A 71 3.83 -7.81 15.77
CA GLY A 71 5.15 -8.38 15.49
C GLY A 71 5.41 -8.65 14.01
N ILE A 72 4.71 -7.95 13.11
CA ILE A 72 4.86 -8.05 11.65
C ILE A 72 5.76 -6.89 11.18
N VAL A 73 7.02 -7.19 10.82
CA VAL A 73 8.07 -6.22 10.46
C VAL A 73 8.80 -6.56 9.16
#